data_AF-A0AAN9Y4Q9-F1
#
_entry.id   AF-A0AAN9Y4Q9-F1
#
_cell.length_a   1.000
_cell.length_b   1.000
_cell.length_c   1.000
_cell.angle_alpha   90.00
_cell.angle_beta   90.00
_cell.angle_gamma   90.00
#
_symmetry.space_group_name_H-M   'P 1'
#
loop_
_entity.id
_entity.type
_entity.pdbx_description
1 polymer ?
#
loop_
_entity_poly.entity_id
_entity_poly.type
_entity_poly.pdbx_seq_one_letter_code
_entity_poly.pdbx_strand_id
1 'polypeptide(L)'
;MLCKIFRTIFRWITVKNLNTMTFDENTGGDTPMGLLRGIKHGTESYHVLFRRLCSYAGLHCVVIKGYSKSAGYQPGVKFEDNRFRNSWNAVYVAGAWRFVQCNWGARHLVNAKEVPKAGNKGKSDSLRYEYDDHYFLTDPREFIYEFFPLQPEWQLLKNPISLQDFEELPFVRSLFFRYGLYFPDSNTKAVMRTDSTGAATVRIAMPATLQSSLIFHYNLKCYENDGDTFDGVSLKRFVMQSVIGNIVSFRVHAPSSGAFLLDIFANSVTPKEYLTGEPMKFKSVCKFKIACEELQTVMVPLPDCASGEWGPTKATRLFGLIPITHQDALIFTGRELEIQFRMSKPLTDFMATLHKNGMEEKRLSKFVSHTIIDDDVVSFLISFPEEGQYGLDIYTRELDLNSSENNEKHLLTHCCKYLINSSKRN
;
A
#
# COMPACT_ATOMS: atom_id res chain seq x y z
N MET A 1 6.88 -33.89 12.47
CA MET A 1 6.26 -34.71 11.40
C MET A 1 4.90 -34.14 10.97
N LEU A 2 3.93 -33.96 11.87
CA LEU A 2 2.57 -33.47 11.56
C LEU A 2 2.51 -32.13 10.80
N CYS A 3 3.30 -31.12 11.19
CA CYS A 3 3.35 -29.83 10.49
C CYS A 3 3.71 -29.97 9.00
N LYS A 4 4.59 -30.92 8.65
CA LYS A 4 4.95 -31.19 7.25
C LYS A 4 3.76 -31.75 6.47
N ILE A 5 2.95 -32.62 7.08
CA ILE A 5 1.77 -33.20 6.42
C ILE A 5 0.72 -32.12 6.15
N PHE A 6 0.40 -31.28 7.15
CA PHE A 6 -0.51 -30.13 6.95
C PHE A 6 -0.01 -29.19 5.85
N ARG A 7 1.29 -28.88 5.82
CA ARG A 7 1.88 -28.03 4.78
C ARG A 7 1.79 -28.68 3.40
N THR A 8 2.02 -29.99 3.30
CA THR A 8 1.88 -30.73 2.04
C THR A 8 0.44 -30.67 1.54
N ILE A 9 -0.55 -30.91 2.40
CA ILE A 9 -1.98 -30.82 2.04
C ILE A 9 -2.33 -29.39 1.61
N PHE A 10 -1.96 -28.39 2.42
CA PHE A 10 -2.20 -26.98 2.11
C PHE A 10 -1.63 -26.61 0.75
N ARG A 11 -0.32 -26.84 0.55
CA ARG A 11 0.36 -26.55 -0.71
C ARG A 11 -0.23 -27.32 -1.88
N TRP A 12 -0.59 -28.59 -1.70
CA TRP A 12 -1.21 -29.38 -2.77
C TRP A 12 -2.53 -28.76 -3.22
N ILE A 13 -3.34 -28.20 -2.32
CA ILE A 13 -4.57 -27.48 -2.67
C ILE A 13 -4.25 -26.13 -3.31
N THR A 14 -3.40 -25.33 -2.67
CA THR A 14 -3.18 -23.90 -3.00
C THR A 14 -2.14 -23.65 -4.08
N VAL A 15 -1.64 -24.69 -4.76
CA VAL A 15 -0.88 -24.53 -6.02
C VAL A 15 -1.70 -24.95 -7.26
N LYS A 16 -2.91 -25.50 -7.06
CA LYS A 16 -3.79 -25.95 -8.14
C LYS A 16 -4.58 -24.78 -8.69
N ASN A 17 -4.18 -24.29 -9.86
CA ASN A 17 -4.93 -23.26 -10.55
C ASN A 17 -6.19 -23.85 -11.20
N LEU A 18 -7.31 -23.78 -10.48
CA LEU A 18 -8.60 -24.31 -10.94
C LEU A 18 -9.11 -23.66 -12.24
N ASN A 19 -8.65 -22.45 -12.57
CA ASN A 19 -9.05 -21.76 -13.80
C ASN A 19 -8.51 -22.49 -15.04
N THR A 20 -7.29 -23.02 -14.97
CA THR A 20 -6.62 -23.69 -16.09
C THR A 20 -6.78 -25.20 -16.07
N MET A 21 -7.11 -25.79 -14.92
CA MET A 21 -7.28 -27.24 -14.80
C MET A 21 -8.54 -27.74 -15.51
N THR A 22 -8.38 -28.81 -16.28
CA THR A 22 -9.48 -29.62 -16.80
C THR A 22 -9.70 -30.83 -15.90
N PHE A 23 -10.96 -31.25 -15.78
CA PHE A 23 -11.35 -32.40 -14.96
C PHE A 23 -12.12 -33.38 -15.84
N ASP A 24 -11.85 -34.67 -15.68
CA ASP A 24 -12.64 -35.72 -16.33
C ASP A 24 -14.04 -35.76 -15.71
N GLU A 25 -15.07 -35.88 -16.57
CA GLU A 25 -16.46 -36.00 -16.15
C GLU A 25 -16.72 -37.24 -15.28
N ASN A 26 -15.93 -38.30 -15.47
CA ASN A 26 -16.00 -39.55 -14.73
C ASN A 26 -15.26 -39.52 -13.38
N THR A 27 -14.66 -38.39 -13.00
CA THR A 27 -13.96 -38.27 -11.72
C THR A 27 -14.94 -38.45 -10.56
N GLY A 28 -14.76 -39.51 -9.77
CA GLY A 28 -15.60 -39.79 -8.60
C GLY A 28 -15.63 -38.62 -7.62
N GLY A 29 -16.82 -38.22 -7.17
CA GLY A 29 -17.04 -36.99 -6.39
C GLY A 29 -16.30 -36.94 -5.05
N ASP A 30 -16.12 -38.09 -4.39
CA ASP A 30 -15.44 -38.17 -3.08
C ASP A 30 -13.92 -38.29 -3.17
N THR A 31 -13.37 -38.33 -4.38
CA THR A 31 -11.91 -38.31 -4.59
C THR A 31 -11.36 -36.88 -4.40
N PRO A 32 -10.08 -36.69 -4.05
CA PRO A 32 -9.47 -35.36 -3.98
C PRO A 32 -9.63 -34.54 -5.27
N MET A 33 -9.58 -35.20 -6.44
CA MET A 33 -9.80 -34.54 -7.73
C MET A 33 -11.26 -34.19 -7.98
N GLY A 34 -12.20 -35.04 -7.55
CA GLY A 34 -13.65 -34.76 -7.60
C GLY A 34 -14.04 -33.55 -6.73
N LEU A 35 -13.42 -33.41 -5.57
CA LEU A 35 -13.64 -32.25 -4.69
C LEU A 35 -13.03 -30.96 -5.25
N LEU A 36 -11.83 -31.02 -5.85
CA LEU A 36 -11.26 -29.86 -6.56
C LEU A 36 -12.14 -29.44 -7.75
N ARG A 37 -12.70 -30.42 -8.49
CA ARG A 37 -13.72 -30.17 -9.53
C ARG A 37 -14.94 -29.49 -8.91
N GLY A 38 -15.43 -29.98 -7.78
CA GLY A 38 -16.55 -29.37 -7.07
C GLY A 38 -16.29 -27.91 -6.68
N ILE A 39 -15.07 -27.56 -6.24
CA ILE A 39 -14.69 -26.17 -5.93
C ILE A 39 -14.74 -25.31 -7.20
N LYS A 40 -14.21 -25.80 -8.32
CA LYS A 40 -14.26 -25.08 -9.61
C LYS A 40 -15.69 -24.78 -10.04
N HIS A 41 -16.62 -25.70 -9.79
CA HIS A 41 -18.02 -25.56 -10.19
C HIS A 41 -18.95 -25.04 -9.08
N GLY A 42 -18.40 -24.67 -7.91
CA GLY A 42 -19.16 -24.08 -6.81
C GLY A 42 -20.02 -25.04 -6.00
N THR A 43 -19.83 -26.36 -6.15
CA THR A 43 -20.55 -27.38 -5.34
C THR A 43 -19.78 -27.80 -4.09
N GLU A 44 -18.49 -27.48 -4.01
CA GLU A 44 -17.62 -27.75 -2.88
C GLU A 44 -16.84 -26.50 -2.47
N SER A 45 -16.21 -26.56 -1.30
CA SER A 45 -15.41 -25.44 -0.79
C SER A 45 -14.03 -25.88 -0.31
N TYR A 46 -13.07 -24.97 -0.38
CA TYR A 46 -11.70 -25.22 0.04
C TYR A 46 -11.58 -25.73 1.49
N HIS A 47 -12.39 -25.21 2.41
CA HIS A 47 -12.32 -25.60 3.81
C HIS A 47 -12.89 -27.01 4.08
N VAL A 48 -13.85 -27.47 3.26
CA VAL A 48 -14.36 -28.84 3.30
C VAL A 48 -13.33 -29.82 2.73
N LEU A 49 -12.73 -29.50 1.57
CA LEU A 49 -11.66 -30.29 0.98
C LEU A 49 -10.48 -30.46 1.95
N PHE A 50 -9.98 -29.36 2.51
CA PHE A 50 -8.84 -29.39 3.43
C PHE A 50 -9.14 -30.24 4.66
N ARG A 51 -10.32 -30.08 5.28
CA ARG A 51 -10.76 -30.91 6.41
C ARG A 51 -10.81 -32.39 6.05
N ARG A 52 -11.35 -32.74 4.88
CA ARG A 52 -11.48 -34.14 4.45
C ARG A 52 -10.12 -34.80 4.22
N LEU A 53 -9.19 -34.10 3.56
CA LEU A 53 -7.81 -34.57 3.40
C LEU A 53 -7.09 -34.73 4.74
N CYS A 54 -7.32 -33.82 5.68
CA CYS A 54 -6.81 -33.97 7.05
C CYS A 54 -7.38 -35.22 7.72
N SER A 55 -8.68 -35.48 7.59
CA SER A 55 -9.33 -36.67 8.13
C SER A 55 -8.73 -37.97 7.59
N TYR A 56 -8.47 -38.05 6.28
CA TYR A 56 -7.81 -39.22 5.67
C TYR A 56 -6.39 -39.43 6.17
N ALA A 57 -5.69 -38.36 6.54
CA ALA A 57 -4.35 -38.41 7.11
C ALA A 57 -4.33 -38.58 8.65
N GLY A 58 -5.49 -38.78 9.30
CA GLY A 58 -5.58 -38.90 10.76
C GLY A 58 -5.27 -37.61 11.52
N LEU A 59 -5.47 -36.45 10.88
CA LEU A 59 -5.13 -35.14 11.43
C LEU A 59 -6.36 -34.42 11.99
N HIS A 60 -6.22 -33.83 13.18
CA HIS A 60 -7.26 -32.99 13.76
C HIS A 60 -7.42 -31.67 13.01
N CYS A 61 -8.57 -31.50 12.39
CA CYS A 61 -8.96 -30.29 11.66
C CYS A 61 -10.44 -29.98 11.92
N VAL A 62 -10.73 -28.74 12.30
CA VAL A 62 -12.09 -28.23 12.47
C VAL A 62 -12.42 -27.18 11.41
N VAL A 63 -13.70 -26.91 11.20
CA VAL A 63 -14.17 -25.78 10.38
C VAL A 63 -14.72 -24.71 11.32
N ILE A 64 -14.21 -23.50 11.16
CA ILE A 64 -14.61 -22.31 11.90
C ILE A 64 -15.51 -21.48 11.00
N LYS A 65 -16.61 -20.99 11.56
CA LYS A 65 -17.55 -20.06 10.90
C LYS A 65 -17.37 -18.67 11.48
N GLY A 66 -17.45 -17.66 10.62
CA GLY A 66 -17.19 -16.29 11.03
C GLY A 66 -17.53 -15.25 9.97
N TYR A 67 -16.97 -14.06 10.16
CA TYR A 67 -16.96 -12.97 9.19
C TYR A 67 -15.56 -12.77 8.63
N SER A 68 -15.46 -12.26 7.40
CA SER A 68 -14.18 -11.91 6.79
C SER A 68 -14.24 -10.58 6.06
N LYS A 69 -13.16 -9.80 6.09
CA LYS A 69 -12.98 -8.58 5.25
C LYS A 69 -12.61 -8.96 3.80
N SER A 70 -13.47 -9.76 3.16
CA SER A 70 -13.30 -10.36 1.83
C SER A 70 -13.47 -9.36 0.67
N ALA A 71 -13.48 -9.86 -0.57
CA ALA A 71 -13.78 -9.03 -1.74
C ALA A 71 -15.08 -8.24 -1.55
N GLY A 72 -15.06 -6.96 -1.91
CA GLY A 72 -16.19 -6.03 -1.73
C GLY A 72 -16.27 -5.36 -0.35
N TYR A 73 -15.53 -5.81 0.66
CA TYR A 73 -15.49 -5.10 1.94
C TYR A 73 -14.70 -3.79 1.80
N GLN A 74 -15.20 -2.73 2.45
CA GLN A 74 -14.53 -1.45 2.59
C GLN A 74 -14.42 -1.05 4.07
N PRO A 75 -13.35 -0.34 4.49
CA PRO A 75 -13.17 0.07 5.88
C PRO A 75 -14.36 0.87 6.43
N GLY A 76 -14.87 0.47 7.60
CA GLY A 76 -16.03 1.11 8.23
C GLY A 76 -17.38 0.53 7.83
N VAL A 77 -17.44 -0.49 6.96
CA VAL A 77 -18.64 -1.31 6.75
C VAL A 77 -18.83 -2.25 7.94
N LYS A 78 -20.07 -2.31 8.46
CA LYS A 78 -20.48 -3.19 9.55
C LYS A 78 -20.92 -4.58 9.08
N PHE A 79 -20.84 -5.57 9.95
CA PHE A 79 -21.21 -6.97 9.71
C PHE A 79 -22.61 -7.28 10.26
N GLU A 80 -23.63 -6.67 9.67
CA GLU A 80 -25.03 -6.79 10.13
C GLU A 80 -25.79 -7.96 9.48
N ASP A 81 -25.32 -8.46 8.34
CA ASP A 81 -25.99 -9.47 7.52
C ASP A 81 -25.06 -10.66 7.17
N ASN A 82 -25.48 -11.49 6.21
CA ASN A 82 -24.72 -12.65 5.77
C ASN A 82 -23.72 -12.38 4.63
N ARG A 83 -23.59 -11.15 4.15
CA ARG A 83 -22.80 -10.76 2.96
C ARG A 83 -21.33 -11.13 3.06
N PHE A 84 -20.78 -11.07 4.27
CA PHE A 84 -19.38 -11.34 4.54
C PHE A 84 -19.16 -12.59 5.41
N ARG A 85 -20.15 -13.48 5.48
CA ARG A 85 -20.00 -14.77 6.16
C ARG A 85 -18.95 -15.60 5.43
N ASN A 86 -18.07 -16.24 6.20
CA ASN A 86 -17.07 -17.12 5.65
C ASN A 86 -16.78 -18.32 6.57
N SER A 87 -16.01 -19.26 6.04
CA SER A 87 -15.54 -20.42 6.79
C SER A 87 -14.09 -20.76 6.42
N TRP A 88 -13.33 -21.17 7.42
CA TRP A 88 -11.92 -21.56 7.32
C TRP A 88 -11.64 -22.73 8.24
N ASN A 89 -10.39 -23.17 8.30
CA ASN A 89 -10.00 -24.28 9.15
C ASN A 89 -9.13 -23.83 10.32
N ALA A 90 -9.17 -24.62 11.40
CA ALA A 90 -8.09 -24.67 12.37
C ALA A 90 -7.62 -26.11 12.52
N VAL A 91 -6.31 -26.26 12.71
CA VAL A 91 -5.64 -27.56 12.85
C VAL A 91 -4.91 -27.64 14.18
N TYR A 92 -4.88 -28.81 14.80
CA TYR A 92 -4.12 -29.03 16.03
C TYR A 92 -2.72 -29.54 15.68
N VAL A 93 -1.70 -28.74 15.97
CA VAL A 93 -0.30 -29.05 15.63
C VAL A 93 0.63 -28.49 16.68
N ALA A 94 1.63 -29.28 17.08
CA ALA A 94 2.62 -28.89 18.08
C ALA A 94 2.00 -28.37 19.40
N GLY A 95 0.94 -29.05 19.88
CA GLY A 95 0.28 -28.74 21.14
C GLY A 95 -0.71 -27.57 21.10
N ALA A 96 -0.93 -26.93 19.95
CA ALA A 96 -1.82 -25.78 19.84
C ALA A 96 -2.68 -25.80 18.56
N TRP A 97 -3.82 -25.10 18.62
CA TRP A 97 -4.62 -24.81 17.43
C TRP A 97 -3.98 -23.68 16.60
N ARG A 98 -4.06 -23.81 15.28
CA ARG A 98 -3.51 -22.87 14.30
C ARG A 98 -4.44 -22.72 13.10
N PHE A 99 -4.57 -21.51 12.55
CA PHE A 99 -5.45 -21.24 11.42
C PHE A 99 -4.89 -21.77 10.10
N VAL A 100 -5.79 -22.21 9.22
CA VAL A 100 -5.50 -22.50 7.82
C VAL A 100 -6.63 -21.97 6.96
N GLN A 101 -6.33 -21.12 5.99
CA GLN A 101 -7.32 -20.59 5.04
C GLN A 101 -6.88 -20.84 3.59
N CYS A 102 -7.25 -22.01 3.07
CA CYS A 102 -6.90 -22.44 1.71
C CYS A 102 -7.47 -21.53 0.62
N ASN A 103 -8.65 -20.93 0.81
CA ASN A 103 -9.25 -20.07 -0.22
C ASN A 103 -8.43 -18.78 -0.45
N TRP A 104 -7.87 -18.20 0.62
CA TRP A 104 -6.97 -17.04 0.49
C TRP A 104 -5.55 -17.45 0.09
N GLY A 105 -5.08 -18.62 0.53
CA GLY A 105 -3.80 -19.18 0.11
C GLY A 105 -3.74 -19.52 -1.37
N ALA A 106 -4.88 -19.91 -1.97
CA ALA A 106 -5.06 -20.13 -3.40
C ALA A 106 -5.50 -18.82 -4.09
N ARG A 107 -4.74 -17.74 -3.88
CA ARG A 107 -5.17 -16.37 -4.19
C ARG A 107 -5.47 -16.22 -5.68
N HIS A 108 -6.74 -15.95 -5.97
CA HIS A 108 -7.23 -15.47 -7.24
C HIS A 108 -7.13 -13.94 -7.25
N LEU A 109 -6.08 -13.36 -7.82
CA LEU A 109 -6.00 -11.91 -8.01
C LEU A 109 -7.02 -11.49 -9.07
N VAL A 110 -8.16 -10.95 -8.66
CA VAL A 110 -9.02 -10.16 -9.56
C VAL A 110 -8.39 -8.78 -9.68
N ASN A 111 -8.08 -8.34 -10.90
CA ASN A 111 -7.67 -6.94 -11.11
C ASN A 111 -8.80 -6.02 -10.62
N ALA A 112 -8.48 -5.03 -9.79
CA ALA A 112 -9.47 -4.16 -9.14
C ALA A 112 -10.38 -3.38 -10.11
N LYS A 113 -9.97 -3.20 -11.38
CA LYS A 113 -10.80 -2.59 -12.45
C LYS A 113 -11.88 -3.52 -13.01
N GLU A 114 -11.86 -4.81 -12.66
CA GLU A 114 -12.65 -5.85 -13.31
C GLU A 114 -13.32 -6.76 -12.27
N VAL A 115 -13.80 -6.20 -11.16
CA VAL A 115 -14.82 -6.89 -10.38
C VAL A 115 -16.00 -7.14 -11.34
N PRO A 116 -16.39 -8.39 -11.62
CA PRO A 116 -17.49 -8.65 -12.54
C PRO A 116 -18.74 -7.98 -11.99
N LYS A 117 -19.22 -6.92 -12.65
CA LYS A 117 -20.57 -6.42 -12.43
C LYS A 117 -21.52 -7.56 -12.82
N ALA A 118 -22.46 -7.89 -11.94
CA ALA A 118 -23.46 -8.92 -12.20
C ALA A 118 -24.12 -8.66 -13.56
N GLY A 119 -23.86 -9.54 -14.54
CA GLY A 119 -24.37 -9.42 -15.92
C GLY A 119 -23.33 -9.41 -17.03
N ASN A 120 -22.06 -9.07 -16.78
CA ASN A 120 -21.03 -9.06 -17.83
C ASN A 120 -20.22 -10.37 -17.88
N LYS A 121 -20.53 -11.24 -18.85
CA LYS A 121 -19.67 -12.38 -19.26
C LYS A 121 -18.52 -11.89 -20.16
N GLY A 122 -17.63 -11.06 -19.61
CA GLY A 122 -16.38 -10.67 -20.28
C GLY A 122 -15.28 -11.72 -20.08
N LYS A 123 -14.36 -11.85 -21.04
CA LYS A 123 -13.25 -12.82 -21.04
C LYS A 123 -12.42 -12.74 -19.74
N SER A 124 -12.36 -13.87 -19.04
CA SER A 124 -11.64 -14.15 -17.78
C SER A 124 -10.12 -14.27 -17.99
N ASP A 125 -9.44 -13.24 -18.49
CA ASP A 125 -7.98 -13.26 -18.71
C ASP A 125 -7.16 -12.59 -17.59
N SER A 126 -7.81 -12.01 -16.58
CA SER A 126 -7.14 -11.19 -15.56
C SER A 126 -6.92 -11.86 -14.20
N LEU A 127 -7.37 -13.10 -14.02
CA LEU A 127 -7.20 -13.86 -12.77
C LEU A 127 -5.79 -14.45 -12.67
N ARG A 128 -4.86 -13.71 -12.05
CA ARG A 128 -3.52 -14.26 -11.74
C ARG A 128 -3.58 -15.10 -10.48
N TYR A 129 -3.16 -16.36 -10.62
CA TYR A 129 -3.04 -17.28 -9.50
C TYR A 129 -1.71 -17.05 -8.78
N GLU A 130 -1.75 -16.79 -7.47
CA GLU A 130 -0.55 -16.64 -6.66
C GLU A 130 -0.71 -17.40 -5.34
N TYR A 131 0.27 -18.23 -5.01
CA TYR A 131 0.32 -18.90 -3.71
C TYR A 131 0.65 -17.90 -2.60
N ASP A 132 -0.10 -17.94 -1.49
CA ASP A 132 0.16 -17.11 -0.32
C ASP A 132 0.31 -17.93 0.97
N ASP A 133 1.58 -18.14 1.40
CA ASP A 133 1.93 -18.90 2.60
C ASP A 133 1.44 -18.24 3.90
N HIS A 134 1.11 -16.94 3.87
CA HIS A 134 0.64 -16.22 5.06
C HIS A 134 -0.59 -16.90 5.69
N TYR A 135 -1.44 -17.55 4.89
CA TYR A 135 -2.67 -18.21 5.35
C TYR A 135 -2.48 -19.65 5.83
N PHE A 136 -1.23 -20.10 5.99
CA PHE A 136 -0.88 -21.38 6.60
C PHE A 136 -0.29 -21.18 7.99
N LEU A 137 -1.00 -21.66 9.01
CA LEU A 137 -0.61 -21.53 10.42
C LEU A 137 -0.39 -20.08 10.87
N THR A 138 -1.18 -19.14 10.33
CA THR A 138 -1.11 -17.69 10.60
C THR A 138 -1.20 -17.40 12.11
N ASP A 139 -0.40 -16.43 12.59
CA ASP A 139 -0.51 -15.94 13.97
C ASP A 139 -1.92 -15.37 14.20
N PRO A 140 -2.62 -15.76 15.28
CA PRO A 140 -3.96 -15.24 15.57
C PRO A 140 -4.06 -13.70 15.61
N ARG A 141 -2.99 -13.02 16.03
CA ARG A 141 -2.93 -11.54 16.09
C ARG A 141 -2.86 -10.89 14.71
N GLU A 142 -2.38 -11.61 13.71
CA GLU A 142 -2.41 -11.17 12.31
C GLU A 142 -3.74 -11.59 11.66
N PHE A 143 -4.16 -12.83 11.90
CA PHE A 143 -5.36 -13.41 11.29
C PHE A 143 -6.64 -12.65 11.63
N ILE A 144 -6.75 -12.15 12.88
CA ILE A 144 -7.91 -11.39 13.37
C ILE A 144 -8.15 -10.09 12.59
N TYR A 145 -7.15 -9.53 11.88
CA TYR A 145 -7.37 -8.35 11.07
C TYR A 145 -8.28 -8.61 9.86
N GLU A 146 -8.29 -9.85 9.34
CA GLU A 146 -9.06 -10.23 8.16
C GLU A 146 -10.25 -11.15 8.49
N PHE A 147 -10.19 -11.93 9.57
CA PHE A 147 -11.19 -12.95 9.90
C PHE A 147 -11.64 -12.92 11.37
N PHE A 148 -12.94 -12.84 11.58
CA PHE A 148 -13.57 -12.83 12.91
C PHE A 148 -14.40 -14.10 13.14
N PRO A 149 -13.92 -15.07 13.95
CA PRO A 149 -14.71 -16.22 14.37
C PRO A 149 -15.96 -15.83 15.17
N LEU A 150 -17.07 -16.53 14.95
CA LEU A 150 -18.30 -16.31 15.74
C LEU A 150 -18.18 -16.75 17.19
N GLN A 151 -17.40 -17.80 17.43
CA GLN A 151 -17.16 -18.38 18.74
C GLN A 151 -15.86 -17.77 19.30
N PRO A 152 -15.89 -17.05 20.43
CA PRO A 152 -14.73 -16.33 20.97
C PRO A 152 -13.49 -17.21 21.19
N GLU A 153 -13.66 -18.47 21.59
CA GLU A 153 -12.57 -19.44 21.79
C GLU A 153 -11.78 -19.72 20.51
N TRP A 154 -12.43 -19.61 19.35
CA TRP A 154 -11.82 -19.82 18.04
C TRP A 154 -11.09 -18.59 17.52
N GLN A 155 -11.05 -17.47 18.26
CA GLN A 155 -10.14 -16.37 17.97
C GLN A 155 -8.69 -16.75 18.26
N LEU A 156 -8.45 -17.74 19.13
CA LEU A 156 -7.12 -18.19 19.54
C LEU A 156 -6.23 -17.05 20.11
N LEU A 157 -6.87 -15.95 20.50
CA LEU A 157 -6.25 -14.82 21.18
C LEU A 157 -6.31 -15.03 22.69
N LYS A 158 -5.30 -14.51 23.40
CA LYS A 158 -5.32 -14.49 24.86
C LYS A 158 -6.52 -13.70 25.39
N ASN A 159 -6.82 -12.56 24.75
CA ASN A 159 -7.98 -11.72 25.03
C ASN A 159 -8.78 -11.61 23.73
N PRO A 160 -9.89 -12.35 23.58
CA PRO A 160 -10.78 -12.22 22.44
C PRO A 160 -11.34 -10.80 22.32
N ILE A 161 -11.51 -10.33 21.09
CA ILE A 161 -12.09 -9.02 20.77
C ILE A 161 -13.57 -9.14 20.43
N SER A 162 -14.32 -8.06 20.57
CA SER A 162 -15.72 -7.99 20.13
C SER A 162 -15.83 -7.83 18.61
N LEU A 163 -17.04 -8.01 18.07
CA LEU A 163 -17.31 -7.72 16.65
C LEU A 163 -17.10 -6.22 16.34
N GLN A 164 -17.45 -5.34 17.28
CA GLN A 164 -17.23 -3.90 17.15
C GLN A 164 -15.73 -3.58 17.06
N ASP A 165 -14.90 -4.18 17.91
CA ASP A 165 -13.45 -4.00 17.85
C ASP A 165 -12.89 -4.48 16.50
N PHE A 166 -13.38 -5.61 15.98
CA PHE A 166 -12.98 -6.13 14.67
C PHE A 166 -13.34 -5.18 13.52
N GLU A 167 -14.51 -4.55 13.58
CA GLU A 167 -14.95 -3.53 12.61
C GLU A 167 -14.06 -2.28 12.66
N GLU A 168 -13.54 -1.94 13.83
CA GLU A 168 -12.62 -0.81 14.04
C GLU A 168 -11.18 -1.12 13.63
N LEU A 169 -10.78 -2.40 13.51
CA LEU A 169 -9.42 -2.76 13.07
C LEU A 169 -9.15 -2.27 11.64
N PRO A 170 -7.97 -1.66 11.38
CA PRO A 170 -7.53 -1.32 10.03
C PRO A 170 -7.69 -2.46 9.05
N PHE A 171 -8.09 -2.14 7.82
CA PHE A 171 -8.13 -3.15 6.77
C PHE A 171 -6.70 -3.36 6.27
N VAL A 172 -6.12 -4.52 6.57
CA VAL A 172 -4.81 -4.92 6.07
C VAL A 172 -4.92 -6.18 5.24
N ARG A 173 -3.84 -6.49 4.53
CA ARG A 173 -3.68 -7.72 3.75
C ARG A 173 -2.44 -8.47 4.21
N SER A 174 -2.40 -9.78 4.01
CA SER A 174 -1.18 -10.63 4.06
C SER A 174 0.15 -9.92 3.75
N LEU A 175 0.22 -9.08 2.70
CA LEU A 175 1.45 -8.39 2.30
C LEU A 175 1.93 -7.35 3.32
N PHE A 176 1.03 -6.75 4.10
CA PHE A 176 1.36 -5.87 5.23
C PHE A 176 2.25 -6.62 6.24
N PHE A 177 1.82 -7.81 6.66
CA PHE A 177 2.57 -8.65 7.58
C PHE A 177 3.84 -9.25 6.94
N ARG A 178 3.78 -9.61 5.65
CA ARG A 178 4.95 -10.13 4.93
C ARG A 178 6.09 -9.12 4.83
N TYR A 179 5.77 -7.83 4.72
CA TYR A 179 6.75 -6.74 4.79
C TYR A 179 7.10 -6.31 6.21
N GLY A 180 6.56 -6.97 7.25
CA GLY A 180 6.79 -6.62 8.64
C GLY A 180 6.28 -5.23 9.01
N LEU A 181 5.29 -4.72 8.28
CA LEU A 181 4.69 -3.42 8.56
C LEU A 181 3.89 -3.47 9.85
N TYR A 182 3.84 -2.35 10.56
CA TYR A 182 3.03 -2.20 11.75
C TYR A 182 2.54 -0.76 11.91
N PHE A 183 1.45 -0.59 12.65
CA PHE A 183 0.94 0.75 12.99
C PHE A 183 1.65 1.23 14.27
N PRO A 184 2.41 2.33 14.22
CA PRO A 184 3.06 2.88 15.41
C PRO A 184 2.05 3.54 16.35
N ASP A 185 0.94 4.05 15.82
CA ASP A 185 -0.10 4.74 16.57
C ASP A 185 -1.17 3.74 17.03
N SER A 186 -1.32 3.54 18.35
CA SER A 186 -2.29 2.60 18.96
C SER A 186 -3.76 2.90 18.61
N ASN A 187 -4.06 4.14 18.22
CA ASN A 187 -5.39 4.61 17.87
C ASN A 187 -5.68 4.51 16.36
N THR A 188 -4.83 3.82 15.59
CA THR A 188 -5.05 3.62 14.15
C THR A 188 -6.25 2.69 13.94
N LYS A 189 -7.34 3.24 13.41
CA LYS A 189 -8.61 2.52 13.17
C LYS A 189 -8.92 2.43 11.68
N ALA A 190 -9.88 1.57 11.31
CA ALA A 190 -10.40 1.44 9.94
C ALA A 190 -10.95 2.77 9.40
N VAL A 191 -11.57 3.56 10.27
CA VAL A 191 -12.09 4.90 9.98
C VAL A 191 -11.23 5.93 10.72
N MET A 192 -10.52 6.76 9.95
CA MET A 192 -9.71 7.86 10.46
C MET A 192 -10.49 9.16 10.28
N ARG A 193 -10.76 9.85 11.38
CA ARG A 193 -11.46 11.13 11.36
C ARG A 193 -10.48 12.28 11.14
N THR A 194 -10.89 13.28 10.40
CA THR A 194 -10.10 14.51 10.26
C THR A 194 -10.09 15.30 11.56
N ASP A 195 -8.99 15.98 11.81
CA ASP A 195 -8.89 17.00 12.85
C ASP A 195 -9.62 18.29 12.44
N SER A 196 -9.54 19.33 13.28
CA SER A 196 -10.16 20.64 13.03
C SER A 196 -9.61 21.36 11.80
N THR A 197 -8.46 20.93 11.27
CA THR A 197 -7.88 21.47 10.03
C THR A 197 -8.39 20.74 8.79
N GLY A 198 -9.26 19.73 8.94
CA GLY A 198 -9.70 18.87 7.85
C GLY A 198 -8.65 17.84 7.43
N ALA A 199 -7.64 17.58 8.27
CA ALA A 199 -6.56 16.64 7.95
C ALA A 199 -6.65 15.34 8.77
N ALA A 200 -6.32 14.20 8.16
CA ALA A 200 -6.14 12.92 8.84
C ALA A 200 -4.78 12.32 8.44
N THR A 201 -4.04 11.80 9.41
CA THR A 201 -2.72 11.20 9.16
C THR A 201 -2.75 9.71 9.44
N VAL A 202 -2.37 8.90 8.46
CA VAL A 202 -2.10 7.47 8.62
C VAL A 202 -0.59 7.26 8.64
N ARG A 203 -0.07 6.63 9.70
CA ARG A 203 1.35 6.26 9.81
C ARG A 203 1.53 4.76 9.75
N ILE A 204 2.53 4.33 9.00
CA ILE A 204 2.93 2.93 8.90
C ILE A 204 4.43 2.87 9.12
N ALA A 205 4.85 2.08 10.09
CA ALA A 205 6.24 1.82 10.35
C ALA A 205 6.68 0.56 9.59
N MET A 206 7.93 0.56 9.13
CA MET A 206 8.55 -0.56 8.42
C MET A 206 9.84 -1.02 9.11
N PRO A 207 10.26 -2.28 8.91
CA PRO A 207 11.53 -2.77 9.44
C PRO A 207 12.72 -2.02 8.85
N ALA A 208 13.78 -1.80 9.65
CA ALA A 208 14.98 -1.09 9.22
C ALA A 208 15.64 -1.73 7.98
N THR A 209 15.59 -3.06 7.88
CA THR A 209 16.16 -3.82 6.76
C THR A 209 15.48 -3.58 5.42
N LEU A 210 14.27 -3.01 5.39
CA LEU A 210 13.48 -2.78 4.17
C LEU A 210 13.39 -1.29 3.79
N GLN A 211 13.92 -0.36 4.60
CA GLN A 211 13.81 1.08 4.32
C GLN A 211 14.41 1.48 2.96
N SER A 212 15.50 0.82 2.55
CA SER A 212 16.22 1.13 1.31
C SER A 212 15.59 0.53 0.05
N SER A 213 14.61 -0.38 0.18
CA SER A 213 13.97 -1.04 -0.97
C SER A 213 12.46 -0.88 -1.00
N LEU A 214 11.82 -0.64 0.14
CA LEU A 214 10.37 -0.56 0.19
C LEU A 214 9.90 0.81 -0.29
N ILE A 215 9.08 0.79 -1.34
CA ILE A 215 8.45 1.97 -1.91
C ILE A 215 6.94 1.86 -1.75
N PHE A 216 6.30 3.02 -1.59
CA PHE A 216 4.87 3.12 -1.37
C PHE A 216 4.19 3.95 -2.45
N HIS A 217 2.97 3.57 -2.75
CA HIS A 217 2.05 4.29 -3.60
C HIS A 217 0.68 4.33 -2.92
N TYR A 218 -0.15 5.30 -3.26
CA TYR A 218 -1.48 5.43 -2.69
C TYR A 218 -2.48 5.87 -3.75
N ASN A 219 -3.75 5.52 -3.52
CA ASN A 219 -4.88 6.09 -4.21
C ASN A 219 -5.82 6.71 -3.19
N LEU A 220 -6.32 7.92 -3.48
CA LEU A 220 -7.40 8.55 -2.74
C LEU A 220 -8.60 8.70 -3.66
N LYS A 221 -9.77 8.28 -3.18
CA LYS A 221 -11.03 8.35 -3.93
C LYS A 221 -12.19 8.75 -3.02
N CYS A 222 -13.22 9.33 -3.58
CA CYS A 222 -14.51 9.50 -2.90
C CYS A 222 -15.08 8.12 -2.53
N TYR A 223 -15.49 7.95 -1.28
CA TYR A 223 -15.85 6.64 -0.72
C TYR A 223 -17.10 6.04 -1.38
N GLU A 224 -18.08 6.87 -1.77
CA GLU A 224 -19.38 6.39 -2.26
C GLU A 224 -19.43 6.11 -3.77
N ASN A 225 -18.76 6.92 -4.58
CA ASN A 225 -18.85 6.86 -6.05
C ASN A 225 -17.53 6.47 -6.74
N ASP A 226 -16.47 6.16 -5.97
CA ASP A 226 -15.14 5.78 -6.45
C ASP A 226 -14.47 6.83 -7.37
N GLY A 227 -14.94 8.09 -7.32
CA GLY A 227 -14.35 9.20 -8.07
C GLY A 227 -12.98 9.60 -7.53
N ASP A 228 -12.03 9.89 -8.41
CA ASP A 228 -10.63 10.24 -8.09
C ASP A 228 -10.29 11.73 -8.33
N THR A 229 -11.30 12.55 -8.59
CA THR A 229 -11.18 13.99 -8.80
C THR A 229 -12.20 14.78 -7.96
N PHE A 230 -11.84 16.01 -7.62
CA PHE A 230 -12.67 17.01 -6.97
C PHE A 230 -12.46 18.35 -7.69
N ASP A 231 -13.52 18.97 -8.19
CA ASP A 231 -13.48 20.21 -8.97
C ASP A 231 -12.43 20.22 -10.10
N GLY A 232 -12.31 19.09 -10.81
CA GLY A 232 -11.34 18.91 -11.90
C GLY A 232 -9.89 18.67 -11.45
N VAL A 233 -9.61 18.68 -10.15
CA VAL A 233 -8.29 18.39 -9.56
C VAL A 233 -8.25 16.94 -9.08
N SER A 234 -7.19 16.22 -9.42
CA SER A 234 -6.99 14.86 -8.89
C SER A 234 -6.83 14.85 -7.37
N LEU A 235 -7.53 13.92 -6.71
CA LEU A 235 -7.48 13.70 -5.27
C LEU A 235 -6.09 13.32 -4.76
N LYS A 236 -5.18 12.87 -5.63
CA LYS A 236 -3.77 12.66 -5.29
C LYS A 236 -3.10 13.92 -4.76
N ARG A 237 -3.53 15.10 -5.21
CA ARG A 237 -2.98 16.40 -4.78
C ARG A 237 -3.46 16.80 -3.39
N PHE A 238 -4.31 16.01 -2.75
CA PHE A 238 -4.78 16.22 -1.38
C PHE A 238 -4.12 15.25 -0.39
N VAL A 239 -3.06 14.56 -0.80
CA VAL A 239 -2.30 13.64 0.06
C VAL A 239 -0.82 13.97 0.03
N MET A 240 -0.28 14.26 1.21
CA MET A 240 1.16 14.38 1.41
C MET A 240 1.69 13.04 1.93
N GLN A 241 2.37 12.30 1.04
CA GLN A 241 3.15 11.13 1.43
C GLN A 241 4.57 11.58 1.78
N SER A 242 5.06 11.27 2.98
CA SER A 242 6.44 11.53 3.38
C SER A 242 7.02 10.34 4.16
N VAL A 243 8.34 10.24 4.19
CA VAL A 243 9.06 9.20 4.93
C VAL A 243 10.09 9.85 5.84
N ILE A 244 9.97 9.62 7.14
CA ILE A 244 10.90 10.11 8.15
C ILE A 244 11.35 8.90 8.99
N GLY A 245 12.66 8.63 8.99
CA GLY A 245 13.21 7.42 9.59
C GLY A 245 12.56 6.16 9.00
N ASN A 246 11.97 5.33 9.86
CA ASN A 246 11.32 4.08 9.45
C ASN A 246 9.78 4.20 9.28
N ILE A 247 9.25 5.43 9.27
CA ILE A 247 7.80 5.68 9.24
C ILE A 247 7.43 6.39 7.95
N VAL A 248 6.54 5.77 7.17
CA VAL A 248 5.83 6.45 6.08
C VAL A 248 4.54 7.04 6.63
N SER A 249 4.29 8.31 6.29
CA SER A 249 3.09 9.05 6.68
C SER A 249 2.30 9.43 5.44
N PHE A 250 0.98 9.22 5.49
CA PHE A 250 0.03 9.68 4.48
C PHE A 250 -0.90 10.69 5.15
N ARG A 251 -0.61 11.97 4.97
CA ARG A 251 -1.45 13.05 5.49
C ARG A 251 -2.47 13.45 4.43
N VAL A 252 -3.71 13.05 4.64
CA VAL A 252 -4.85 13.37 3.77
C VAL A 252 -5.47 14.67 4.24
N HIS A 253 -5.61 15.61 3.32
CA HIS A 253 -6.28 16.89 3.51
C HIS A 253 -7.63 16.84 2.79
N ALA A 254 -8.73 16.64 3.52
CA ALA A 254 -10.03 16.45 2.89
C ALA A 254 -10.43 17.70 2.06
N PRO A 255 -10.73 17.55 0.75
CA PRO A 255 -11.16 18.68 -0.08
C PRO A 255 -12.57 19.17 0.25
N SER A 256 -13.41 18.29 0.78
CA SER A 256 -14.81 18.56 1.12
C SER A 256 -15.27 17.66 2.28
N SER A 257 -16.38 18.05 2.92
CA SER A 257 -17.03 17.18 3.91
C SER A 257 -17.53 15.92 3.20
N GLY A 258 -17.37 14.77 3.85
CA GLY A 258 -17.69 13.48 3.29
C GLY A 258 -16.68 12.42 3.69
N ALA A 259 -16.69 11.32 2.94
CA ALA A 259 -15.79 10.21 3.17
C ALA A 259 -14.92 9.91 1.95
N PHE A 260 -13.67 9.55 2.21
CA PHE A 260 -12.70 9.17 1.19
C PHE A 260 -12.11 7.80 1.50
N LEU A 261 -11.77 7.03 0.48
CA LEU A 261 -11.06 5.77 0.59
C LEU A 261 -9.58 6.02 0.27
N LEU A 262 -8.72 5.84 1.26
CA LEU A 262 -7.26 5.79 1.10
C LEU A 262 -6.83 4.33 0.96
N ASP A 263 -6.33 3.95 -0.21
CA ASP A 263 -5.77 2.62 -0.49
C ASP A 263 -4.25 2.73 -0.63
N ILE A 264 -3.51 2.05 0.23
CA ILE A 264 -2.05 2.12 0.31
C ILE A 264 -1.47 0.83 -0.25
N PHE A 265 -0.51 1.00 -1.16
CA PHE A 265 0.18 -0.06 -1.85
C PHE A 265 1.68 -0.01 -1.54
N ALA A 266 2.32 -1.16 -1.56
CA ALA A 266 3.77 -1.25 -1.41
C ALA A 266 4.37 -2.20 -2.46
N ASN A 267 5.66 -2.00 -2.72
CA ASN A 267 6.50 -2.91 -3.49
C ASN A 267 7.93 -2.84 -2.94
N SER A 268 8.66 -3.96 -2.95
CA SER A 268 10.09 -3.98 -2.63
C SER A 268 10.87 -3.94 -3.92
N VAL A 269 11.62 -2.86 -4.14
CA VAL A 269 12.37 -2.57 -5.36
C VAL A 269 13.74 -2.06 -4.97
N THR A 270 14.81 -2.67 -5.48
CA THR A 270 16.16 -2.17 -5.24
C THR A 270 16.38 -0.82 -5.93
N PRO A 271 17.30 0.04 -5.46
CA PRO A 271 17.61 1.30 -6.16
C PRO A 271 17.94 1.11 -7.65
N LYS A 272 18.68 0.05 -7.99
CA LYS A 272 19.01 -0.29 -9.37
C LYS A 272 17.78 -0.59 -10.21
N GLU A 273 16.86 -1.41 -9.70
CA GLU A 273 15.59 -1.72 -10.38
C GLU A 273 14.67 -0.49 -10.48
N TYR A 274 14.73 0.41 -9.50
CA TYR A 274 13.94 1.65 -9.54
C TYR A 274 14.38 2.54 -10.70
N LEU A 275 15.68 2.66 -10.91
CA LEU A 275 16.29 3.53 -11.90
C LEU A 275 16.19 3.00 -13.34
N THR A 276 15.79 1.74 -13.56
CA THR A 276 15.53 1.25 -14.93
C THR A 276 14.30 1.89 -15.57
N GLY A 277 13.39 2.46 -14.77
CA GLY A 277 12.14 3.05 -15.25
C GLY A 277 11.07 2.01 -15.64
N GLU A 278 11.34 0.71 -15.42
CA GLU A 278 10.38 -0.35 -15.72
C GLU A 278 9.10 -0.22 -14.85
N PRO A 279 7.91 -0.55 -15.39
CA PRO A 279 6.66 -0.47 -14.64
C PRO A 279 6.68 -1.30 -13.36
N MET A 280 6.59 -0.62 -12.21
CA MET A 280 6.59 -1.25 -10.90
C MET A 280 5.20 -1.79 -10.54
N LYS A 281 5.14 -3.02 -10.03
CA LYS A 281 3.88 -3.68 -9.65
C LYS A 281 3.59 -3.49 -8.17
N PHE A 282 2.79 -2.48 -7.86
CA PHE A 282 2.30 -2.23 -6.52
C PHE A 282 1.15 -3.17 -6.13
N LYS A 283 1.16 -3.65 -4.89
CA LYS A 283 0.07 -4.46 -4.31
C LYS A 283 -0.48 -3.77 -3.07
N SER A 284 -1.81 -3.74 -2.93
CA SER A 284 -2.49 -3.12 -1.79
C SER A 284 -2.08 -3.85 -0.50
N VAL A 285 -1.61 -3.09 0.49
CA VAL A 285 -1.20 -3.58 1.81
C VAL A 285 -2.22 -3.20 2.87
N CYS A 286 -2.87 -2.04 2.77
CA CYS A 286 -3.91 -1.63 3.70
C CYS A 286 -4.83 -0.54 3.12
N LYS A 287 -6.01 -0.37 3.72
CA LYS A 287 -7.01 0.62 3.34
C LYS A 287 -7.64 1.29 4.55
N PHE A 288 -8.00 2.56 4.37
CA PHE A 288 -8.63 3.40 5.39
C PHE A 288 -9.81 4.17 4.81
N LYS A 289 -10.86 4.35 5.59
CA LYS A 289 -11.89 5.37 5.34
C LYS A 289 -11.46 6.64 6.06
N ILE A 290 -11.25 7.72 5.32
CA ILE A 290 -11.04 9.04 5.88
C ILE A 290 -12.40 9.72 5.98
N ALA A 291 -12.82 10.10 7.18
CA ALA A 291 -14.11 10.73 7.42
C ALA A 291 -13.92 12.20 7.83
N CYS A 292 -14.45 13.10 7.04
CA CYS A 292 -14.48 14.54 7.28
C CYS A 292 -15.92 14.98 7.52
N GLU A 293 -16.26 15.31 8.76
CA GLU A 293 -17.63 15.75 9.10
C GLU A 293 -17.84 17.21 8.69
N GLU A 294 -16.92 18.09 9.09
CA GLU A 294 -17.00 19.51 8.85
C GLU A 294 -15.64 20.07 8.43
N LEU A 295 -15.66 21.01 7.47
CA LEU A 295 -14.50 21.79 7.06
C LEU A 295 -14.72 23.26 7.43
N GLN A 296 -13.84 23.77 8.28
CA GLN A 296 -13.86 25.17 8.68
C GLN A 296 -13.23 26.08 7.62
N THR A 297 -12.38 25.52 6.75
CA THR A 297 -11.63 26.26 5.75
C THR A 297 -11.60 25.48 4.44
N VAL A 298 -11.64 26.20 3.32
CA VAL A 298 -11.43 25.61 1.99
C VAL A 298 -10.02 25.03 1.93
N MET A 299 -9.93 23.74 1.62
CA MET A 299 -8.66 23.05 1.47
C MET A 299 -8.14 23.24 0.04
N VAL A 300 -6.88 23.68 -0.07
CA VAL A 300 -6.22 23.90 -1.37
C VAL A 300 -5.39 22.67 -1.72
N PRO A 301 -5.40 22.18 -2.98
CA PRO A 301 -4.55 21.08 -3.38
C PRO A 301 -3.07 21.44 -3.24
N LEU A 302 -2.23 20.46 -2.92
CA LEU A 302 -0.77 20.60 -2.98
C LEU A 302 -0.32 21.03 -4.38
N PRO A 303 0.79 21.79 -4.51
CA PRO A 303 1.39 22.15 -5.80
C PRO A 303 1.54 20.95 -6.75
N ASP A 304 1.43 21.19 -8.05
CA ASP A 304 1.41 20.13 -9.07
C ASP A 304 2.80 19.57 -9.38
N CYS A 305 3.45 19.03 -8.35
CA CYS A 305 4.76 18.41 -8.44
C CYS A 305 4.69 16.99 -9.01
N ALA A 306 5.86 16.46 -9.36
CA ALA A 306 6.01 15.06 -9.75
C ALA A 306 5.40 14.10 -8.71
N SER A 307 4.87 12.97 -9.19
CA SER A 307 4.24 11.97 -8.32
C SER A 307 5.27 11.25 -7.45
N GLY A 308 4.86 10.84 -6.24
CA GLY A 308 5.71 10.13 -5.28
C GLY A 308 5.81 10.83 -3.93
N GLU A 309 6.77 10.38 -3.12
CA GLU A 309 7.03 10.88 -1.77
C GLU A 309 7.61 12.29 -1.77
N TRP A 310 7.25 13.06 -0.74
CA TRP A 310 7.81 14.38 -0.43
C TRP A 310 8.96 14.24 0.56
N GLY A 311 9.96 15.11 0.40
CA GLY A 311 11.18 15.16 1.19
C GLY A 311 12.39 14.49 0.53
N PRO A 312 13.56 14.58 1.20
CA PRO A 312 14.85 14.16 0.65
C PRO A 312 15.11 12.65 0.70
N THR A 313 14.27 11.87 1.40
CA THR A 313 14.50 10.44 1.63
C THR A 313 14.70 9.65 0.34
N LYS A 314 13.91 9.94 -0.71
CA LYS A 314 14.08 9.36 -2.06
C LYS A 314 15.44 9.70 -2.64
N ALA A 315 15.85 10.96 -2.53
CA ALA A 315 17.08 11.50 -3.09
C ALA A 315 18.31 10.85 -2.44
N THR A 316 18.30 10.72 -1.12
CA THR A 316 19.35 10.04 -0.36
C THR A 316 19.40 8.56 -0.73
N ARG A 317 18.27 7.86 -0.72
CA ARG A 317 18.18 6.42 -1.01
C ARG A 317 18.63 6.05 -2.42
N LEU A 318 18.20 6.81 -3.43
CA LEU A 318 18.43 6.46 -4.84
C LEU A 318 19.68 7.12 -5.41
N PHE A 319 19.95 8.37 -5.05
CA PHE A 319 20.98 9.20 -5.68
C PHE A 319 22.13 9.57 -4.73
N GLY A 320 22.07 9.23 -3.43
CA GLY A 320 23.12 9.60 -2.50
C GLY A 320 23.16 11.12 -2.22
N LEU A 321 22.05 11.83 -2.45
CA LEU A 321 21.90 13.23 -2.07
C LEU A 321 21.54 13.32 -0.59
N ILE A 322 22.51 13.65 0.25
CA ILE A 322 22.34 13.76 1.70
C ILE A 322 21.98 15.21 2.05
N PRO A 323 20.79 15.49 2.63
CA PRO A 323 20.38 16.86 2.94
C PRO A 323 21.28 17.49 4.01
N ILE A 324 21.79 18.70 3.74
CA ILE A 324 22.59 19.50 4.68
C ILE A 324 21.68 20.46 5.46
N THR A 325 20.80 21.19 4.76
CA THR A 325 19.97 22.24 5.38
C THR A 325 18.60 21.74 5.83
N HIS A 326 17.84 21.05 4.97
CA HIS A 326 16.45 20.68 5.24
C HIS A 326 16.20 19.18 5.09
N GLN A 327 15.96 18.52 6.22
CA GLN A 327 15.65 17.08 6.29
C GLN A 327 14.15 16.79 6.13
N ASP A 328 13.30 17.76 6.48
CA ASP A 328 11.85 17.62 6.43
C ASP A 328 11.27 17.97 5.07
N ALA A 329 10.19 17.30 4.70
CA ALA A 329 9.47 17.52 3.45
C ALA A 329 8.75 18.88 3.37
N LEU A 330 8.46 19.50 4.52
CA LEU A 330 7.76 20.77 4.65
C LEU A 330 8.74 21.82 5.18
N ILE A 331 8.86 22.93 4.45
CA ILE A 331 9.76 24.04 4.78
C ILE A 331 8.93 25.31 4.99
N PHE A 332 9.22 26.05 6.06
CA PHE A 332 8.70 27.39 6.28
C PHE A 332 9.85 28.38 6.14
N THR A 333 9.67 29.40 5.31
CA THR A 333 10.73 30.37 5.03
C THR A 333 10.16 31.76 4.72
N GLY A 334 11.05 32.75 4.69
CA GLY A 334 10.79 34.11 4.25
C GLY A 334 10.70 34.21 2.72
N ARG A 335 11.37 35.22 2.14
CA ARG A 335 11.39 35.45 0.66
C ARG A 335 12.47 34.69 -0.09
N GLU A 336 13.47 34.18 0.60
CA GLU A 336 14.57 33.45 0.00
C GLU A 336 14.76 32.13 0.74
N LEU A 337 15.28 31.13 0.05
CA LEU A 337 15.56 29.82 0.60
C LEU A 337 16.77 29.21 -0.08
N GLU A 338 17.66 28.65 0.73
CA GLU A 338 18.78 27.85 0.26
C GLU A 338 18.62 26.40 0.72
N ILE A 339 18.60 25.47 -0.24
CA ILE A 339 18.56 24.03 0.02
C ILE A 339 19.87 23.41 -0.45
N GLN A 340 20.61 22.79 0.46
CA GLN A 340 21.90 22.18 0.15
C GLN A 340 21.88 20.67 0.37
N PHE A 341 22.55 19.95 -0.52
CA PHE A 341 22.80 18.51 -0.41
C PHE A 341 24.28 18.20 -0.60
N ARG A 342 24.81 17.27 0.18
CA ARG A 342 26.09 16.63 -0.09
C ARG A 342 25.87 15.40 -0.98
N MET A 343 26.65 15.27 -2.03
CA MET A 343 26.67 14.14 -2.94
C MET A 343 27.59 13.06 -2.38
N SER A 344 27.05 11.89 -2.04
CA SER A 344 27.85 10.74 -1.61
C SER A 344 28.40 9.90 -2.78
N LYS A 345 28.00 10.24 -4.01
CA LYS A 345 28.46 9.62 -5.26
C LYS A 345 28.38 10.66 -6.40
N PRO A 346 29.15 10.50 -7.49
CA PRO A 346 29.15 11.44 -8.60
C PRO A 346 27.77 11.54 -9.28
N LEU A 347 27.22 12.75 -9.31
CA LEU A 347 25.97 13.10 -10.01
C LEU A 347 26.25 14.25 -10.97
N THR A 348 25.43 14.38 -12.01
CA THR A 348 25.53 15.46 -12.98
C THR A 348 24.15 15.97 -13.39
N ASP A 349 24.12 17.10 -14.10
CA ASP A 349 22.93 17.70 -14.71
C ASP A 349 21.79 17.90 -13.71
N PHE A 350 21.95 18.84 -12.78
CA PHE A 350 20.86 19.20 -11.88
C PHE A 350 19.83 20.10 -12.57
N MET A 351 18.57 19.85 -12.27
CA MET A 351 17.45 20.71 -12.67
C MET A 351 16.50 20.84 -11.49
N ALA A 352 15.99 22.04 -11.27
CA ALA A 352 14.95 22.29 -10.29
C ALA A 352 13.81 23.08 -10.91
N THR A 353 12.58 22.68 -10.62
CA THR A 353 11.37 23.33 -11.13
C THR A 353 10.49 23.74 -9.96
N LEU A 354 10.00 24.98 -10.01
CA LEU A 354 9.20 25.59 -8.96
C LEU A 354 7.75 25.72 -9.42
N HIS A 355 6.83 25.27 -8.57
CA HIS A 355 5.40 25.17 -8.83
C HIS A 355 4.60 26.00 -7.83
N LYS A 356 3.57 26.70 -8.30
CA LYS A 356 2.56 27.37 -7.46
C LYS A 356 1.20 27.24 -8.13
N ASN A 357 0.17 26.90 -7.39
CA ASN A 357 -1.19 26.82 -7.93
C ASN A 357 -1.62 28.14 -8.57
N GLY A 358 -2.19 28.06 -9.77
CA GLY A 358 -2.63 29.24 -10.52
C GLY A 358 -1.51 30.03 -11.21
N MET A 359 -0.25 29.57 -11.14
CA MET A 359 0.87 30.21 -11.83
C MET A 359 1.55 29.24 -12.81
N GLU A 360 1.89 29.74 -13.99
CA GLU A 360 2.64 28.96 -14.99
C GLU A 360 4.10 28.74 -14.56
N GLU A 361 4.58 27.52 -14.69
CA GLU A 361 5.96 27.11 -14.38
C GLU A 361 7.02 27.98 -15.08
N LYS A 362 6.77 28.37 -16.34
CA LYS A 362 7.68 29.24 -17.12
C LYS A 362 7.93 30.60 -16.46
N ARG A 363 6.97 31.11 -15.68
CA ARG A 363 7.15 32.37 -14.95
C ARG A 363 7.99 32.18 -13.69
N LEU A 364 8.00 30.97 -13.15
CA LEU A 364 8.68 30.59 -11.93
C LEU A 364 10.13 30.12 -12.16
N SER A 365 10.47 29.69 -13.39
CA SER A 365 11.81 29.16 -13.72
C SER A 365 12.97 30.11 -13.41
N LYS A 366 12.77 31.43 -13.52
CA LYS A 366 13.79 32.45 -13.20
C LYS A 366 14.06 32.64 -11.70
N PHE A 367 13.23 32.06 -10.85
CA PHE A 367 13.29 32.21 -9.40
C PHE A 367 13.94 31.01 -8.70
N VAL A 368 14.41 30.03 -9.47
CA VAL A 368 15.16 28.87 -8.99
C VAL A 368 16.45 28.77 -9.77
N SER A 369 17.56 28.61 -9.06
CA SER A 369 18.87 28.36 -9.64
C SER A 369 19.62 27.36 -8.77
N HIS A 370 20.68 26.77 -9.32
CA HIS A 370 21.53 25.88 -8.55
C HIS A 370 23.00 26.12 -8.90
N THR A 371 23.87 25.80 -7.95
CA THR A 371 25.33 25.80 -8.10
C THR A 371 25.91 24.55 -7.47
N ILE A 372 27.06 24.12 -7.96
CA ILE A 372 27.86 23.06 -7.34
C ILE A 372 29.07 23.74 -6.69
N ILE A 373 29.28 23.44 -5.41
CA ILE A 373 30.34 23.98 -4.54
C ILE A 373 31.26 22.81 -4.19
N ASP A 374 32.56 23.01 -4.34
CA ASP A 374 33.62 22.04 -3.98
C ASP A 374 33.45 20.63 -4.59
N ASP A 375 32.76 20.53 -5.73
CA ASP A 375 32.42 19.30 -6.47
C ASP A 375 31.59 18.24 -5.70
N ASP A 376 31.26 18.46 -4.42
CA ASP A 376 30.52 17.52 -3.58
C ASP A 376 29.23 18.10 -2.98
N VAL A 377 29.01 19.41 -3.05
CA VAL A 377 27.79 20.06 -2.53
C VAL A 377 27.00 20.71 -3.67
N VAL A 378 25.73 20.37 -3.81
CA VAL A 378 24.79 21.12 -4.67
C VAL A 378 23.93 22.03 -3.80
N SER A 379 23.90 23.32 -4.14
CA SER A 379 23.05 24.33 -3.51
C SER A 379 21.96 24.80 -4.49
N PHE A 380 20.72 24.79 -4.04
CA PHE A 380 19.56 25.34 -4.74
C PHE A 380 19.14 26.64 -4.07
N LEU A 381 19.16 27.74 -4.83
CA LEU A 381 18.76 29.06 -4.39
C LEU A 381 17.39 29.38 -4.98
N ILE A 382 16.42 29.63 -4.11
CA ILE A 382 15.04 29.93 -4.46
C ILE A 382 14.67 31.31 -3.92
N SER A 383 14.02 32.12 -4.75
CA SER A 383 13.38 33.38 -4.35
C SER A 383 11.89 33.32 -4.61
N PHE A 384 11.06 33.85 -3.71
CA PHE A 384 9.61 33.78 -3.84
C PHE A 384 9.04 35.12 -4.31
N PRO A 385 8.34 35.17 -5.46
CA PRO A 385 7.79 36.43 -5.98
C PRO A 385 6.66 36.98 -5.10
N GLU A 386 5.94 36.10 -4.41
CA GLU A 386 4.82 36.44 -3.54
C GLU A 386 4.69 35.40 -2.42
N GLU A 387 3.93 35.73 -1.36
CA GLU A 387 3.67 34.79 -0.28
C GLU A 387 2.79 33.62 -0.75
N GLY A 388 2.90 32.48 -0.08
CA GLY A 388 2.03 31.33 -0.29
C GLY A 388 2.79 30.01 -0.34
N GLN A 389 2.11 29.01 -0.90
CA GLN A 389 2.60 27.63 -0.93
C GLN A 389 3.18 27.29 -2.30
N TYR A 390 4.40 26.77 -2.29
CA TYR A 390 5.19 26.39 -3.44
C TYR A 390 5.60 24.92 -3.35
N GLY A 391 5.79 24.30 -4.50
CA GLY A 391 6.37 22.97 -4.63
C GLY A 391 7.68 23.07 -5.41
N LEU A 392 8.75 22.48 -4.90
CA LEU A 392 10.03 22.40 -5.59
C LEU A 392 10.25 20.95 -6.01
N ASP A 393 10.41 20.67 -7.30
CA ASP A 393 10.91 19.39 -7.78
C ASP A 393 12.39 19.51 -8.13
N ILE A 394 13.17 18.47 -7.79
CA ILE A 394 14.59 18.36 -8.12
C ILE A 394 14.81 17.09 -8.92
N TYR A 395 15.58 17.22 -9.99
CA TYR A 395 15.96 16.17 -10.91
C TYR A 395 17.48 16.12 -11.06
N THR A 396 18.00 14.92 -11.27
CA THR A 396 19.42 14.68 -11.50
C THR A 396 19.59 13.37 -12.28
N ARG A 397 20.83 13.04 -12.66
CA ARG A 397 21.19 11.72 -13.19
C ARG A 397 22.55 11.29 -12.62
N GLU A 398 22.76 9.98 -12.58
CA GLU A 398 24.08 9.42 -12.22
C GLU A 398 25.09 9.67 -13.33
N LEU A 399 26.35 9.91 -12.94
CA LEU A 399 27.46 10.03 -13.86
C LEU A 399 27.97 8.62 -14.23
N ASP A 400 27.68 8.13 -15.44
CA ASP A 400 28.21 6.86 -15.93
C ASP A 400 29.69 7.00 -16.33
N LEU A 401 30.59 6.67 -15.40
CA LEU A 401 32.04 6.66 -15.67
C LEU A 401 32.48 5.54 -16.62
N ASN A 402 31.60 4.56 -16.89
CA ASN A 402 31.89 3.39 -17.73
C ASN A 402 31.24 3.44 -19.13
N SER A 403 30.48 4.48 -19.46
CA SER A 403 29.90 4.62 -20.80
C SER A 403 30.90 5.25 -21.76
N SER A 404 31.92 4.49 -22.14
CA SER A 404 32.65 4.75 -23.38
C SER A 404 31.71 4.47 -24.56
N GLU A 405 31.38 5.52 -25.33
CA GLU A 405 30.87 5.47 -26.70
C GLU A 405 29.40 5.12 -26.99
N ASN A 406 28.44 5.29 -26.08
CA ASN A 406 27.02 5.34 -26.49
C ASN A 406 26.29 6.54 -25.90
N ASN A 407 25.89 7.44 -26.80
CA ASN A 407 25.21 8.72 -26.59
C ASN A 407 23.75 8.60 -26.12
N GLU A 408 23.39 7.56 -25.36
CA GLU A 408 22.08 7.53 -24.70
C GLU A 408 22.14 8.41 -23.46
N LYS A 409 21.88 9.71 -23.64
CA LYS A 409 21.68 10.64 -22.52
C LYS A 409 20.53 10.09 -21.65
N HIS A 410 20.85 9.40 -20.56
CA HIS A 410 19.86 8.98 -19.57
C HIS A 410 18.99 10.17 -19.17
N LEU A 411 17.67 10.01 -19.22
CA LEU A 411 16.71 11.06 -18.86
C LEU A 411 16.95 11.50 -17.42
N LEU A 412 16.79 12.81 -17.18
CA LEU A 412 16.77 13.35 -15.83
C LEU A 412 15.68 12.65 -15.01
N THR A 413 16.06 12.10 -13.87
CA THR A 413 15.15 11.38 -13.00
C THR A 413 14.77 12.26 -11.81
N HIS A 414 13.47 12.32 -11.52
CA HIS A 414 12.99 13.02 -10.34
C HIS A 414 13.57 12.36 -9.08
N CYS A 415 14.28 13.12 -8.25
CA CYS A 415 14.94 12.61 -7.06
C CYS A 415 14.34 13.14 -5.76
N CYS A 416 13.85 14.39 -5.73
CA CYS A 416 13.37 15.03 -4.51
C CYS A 416 12.23 16.00 -4.80
N LYS A 417 11.35 16.20 -3.83
CA LYS A 417 10.45 17.37 -3.83
C LYS A 417 10.15 17.91 -2.45
N TYR A 418 9.96 19.22 -2.34
CA TYR A 418 9.64 19.90 -1.08
C TYR A 418 8.36 20.72 -1.21
N LEU A 419 7.57 20.74 -0.13
CA LEU A 419 6.47 21.68 0.05
C LEU A 419 7.01 22.87 0.83
N ILE A 420 6.88 24.08 0.28
CA ILE A 420 7.48 25.29 0.85
C ILE A 420 6.39 26.32 1.10
N ASN A 421 6.24 26.76 2.34
CA ASN A 421 5.37 27.86 2.72
C ASN A 421 6.23 29.12 2.92
N SER A 422 6.11 30.07 1.99
CA SER A 422 6.77 31.37 2.06
C SER A 422 5.83 32.43 2.66
N SER A 423 6.27 33.14 3.68
CA SER A 423 5.55 34.30 4.24
C SER A 423 6.53 35.36 4.74
N LYS A 424 6.16 36.65 4.70
CA LYS A 424 6.99 37.75 5.21
C LYS A 424 7.24 37.71 6.73
N ARG A 425 6.48 36.90 7.46
CA ARG A 425 6.55 36.79 8.93
C ARG A 425 7.58 35.78 9.43
N ASN A 426 8.10 34.94 8.54
CA ASN A 426 9.17 33.98 8.81
C ASN A 426 10.49 34.56 8.29
#